data_AF-A0A6H9WH03-F1
#
_entry.id   AF-A0A6H9WH03-F1
#
_cell.length_a   1.000
_cell.length_b   1.000
_cell.length_c   1.000
_cell.angle_alpha   90.00
_cell.angle_beta   90.00
_cell.angle_gamma   90.00
#
_symmetry.space_group_name_H-M   'P 1'
#
loop_
_entity.id
_entity.type
_entity.pdbx_description
1 polymer ?
#
loop_
_entity_poly.entity_id
_entity_poly.type
_entity_poly.pdbx_seq_one_letter_code
_entity_poly.pdbx_strand_id
1 'polypeptide(L)'
;MPWWSWILIWVGLVLILVGMLLLVARTLYRKLLALQAELERLEELLTELEQRADALVQRPEPVRPAIVRGLDEVADERRSLRRRIDRRKDARRAARLQRGRLLTTADPMQFAFLARRK
;
A
#
# COMPACT_ATOMS: atom_id res chain seq x y z
N MET A 1 3.14 -17.10 -56.85
CA MET A 1 2.37 -16.53 -55.73
C MET A 1 2.77 -17.28 -54.46
N PRO A 2 3.61 -16.71 -53.58
CA PRO A 2 4.24 -17.47 -52.50
C PRO A 2 3.28 -17.63 -51.33
N TRP A 3 2.57 -18.78 -51.26
CA TRP A 3 1.63 -19.11 -50.18
C TRP A 3 2.26 -19.03 -48.78
N TRP A 4 3.59 -19.07 -48.71
CA TRP A 4 4.39 -19.08 -47.49
C TRP A 4 4.31 -17.75 -46.75
N SER A 5 4.13 -16.66 -47.49
CA SER A 5 3.98 -15.32 -46.91
C SER A 5 2.71 -15.21 -46.08
N TRP A 6 1.64 -15.93 -46.46
CA TRP A 6 0.39 -15.96 -45.70
C TRP A 6 0.59 -16.64 -44.35
N ILE A 7 1.21 -17.81 -44.33
CA ILE A 7 1.49 -18.57 -43.11
C ILE A 7 2.36 -17.76 -42.15
N LEU A 8 3.39 -17.07 -42.66
CA LEU A 8 4.27 -16.23 -41.83
C LEU A 8 3.52 -15.09 -41.13
N ILE A 9 2.57 -14.45 -41.81
CA ILE A 9 1.76 -13.37 -41.22
C ILE A 9 0.91 -13.93 -40.06
N TRP A 10 0.25 -15.07 -40.26
CA TRP A 10 -0.56 -15.70 -39.22
C TRP A 10 0.27 -16.14 -38.02
N VAL A 11 1.42 -16.78 -38.27
CA VAL A 11 2.31 -17.23 -37.20
C VAL A 11 2.83 -16.03 -36.40
N GLY A 12 3.26 -14.95 -37.06
CA GLY A 12 3.68 -13.72 -36.40
C GLY A 12 2.57 -13.09 -35.56
N LEU A 13 1.35 -13.03 -36.10
CA LEU A 13 0.19 -12.48 -35.39
C LEU A 13 -0.13 -13.29 -34.12
N VAL A 14 -0.14 -14.62 -34.22
CA VAL A 14 -0.37 -15.52 -33.07
C VAL A 14 0.76 -15.41 -32.06
N LEU A 15 2.02 -15.33 -32.50
CA LEU A 15 3.17 -15.15 -31.60
C LEU A 15 3.09 -13.85 -30.81
N ILE A 16 2.73 -12.74 -31.47
CA ILE A 16 2.53 -11.45 -30.81
C ILE A 16 1.39 -11.53 -29.78
N LEU A 17 0.28 -12.16 -30.16
CA LEU A 17 -0.87 -12.34 -29.28
C LEU A 17 -0.51 -13.17 -28.03
N VAL A 18 0.15 -14.31 -28.23
CA VAL A 18 0.61 -15.18 -27.13
C VAL A 18 1.63 -14.47 -26.26
N GLY A 19 2.58 -13.75 -26.86
CA GLY A 19 3.55 -12.94 -26.12
C GLY A 19 2.87 -11.90 -25.22
N MET A 20 1.89 -11.17 -25.75
CA MET A 20 1.10 -10.20 -24.98
C MET A 20 0.33 -10.86 -23.84
N LEU A 21 -0.33 -12.00 -24.10
CA LEU A 21 -1.03 -12.78 -23.09
C LEU A 21 -0.10 -13.23 -21.96
N LEU A 22 1.10 -13.72 -22.29
CA LEU A 22 2.09 -14.15 -21.29
C LEU A 22 2.60 -12.98 -20.44
N LEU A 23 2.83 -11.81 -21.05
CA LEU A 23 3.21 -10.60 -20.31
C LEU A 23 2.10 -10.17 -19.33
N VAL A 24 0.85 -10.14 -19.80
CA VAL A 24 -0.31 -9.80 -18.96
C VAL A 24 -0.46 -10.83 -17.84
N ALA A 25 -0.41 -12.13 -18.14
CA ALA A 25 -0.50 -13.20 -17.14
C ALA A 25 0.60 -13.07 -16.09
N ARG A 26 1.86 -12.87 -16.51
CA ARG A 26 3.01 -12.70 -15.61
C ARG A 26 2.86 -11.47 -14.72
N THR A 27 2.42 -10.34 -15.28
CA THR A 27 2.23 -9.11 -14.50
C THR A 27 1.07 -9.22 -13.53
N LEU A 28 -0.06 -9.82 -13.92
CA LEU A 28 -1.18 -10.09 -13.03
C LEU A 28 -0.76 -11.03 -11.89
N TYR A 29 -0.05 -12.11 -12.22
CA TYR A 29 0.41 -13.08 -11.23
C TYR A 29 1.32 -12.44 -10.18
N ARG A 30 2.29 -11.60 -10.61
CA ARG A 30 3.14 -10.86 -9.68
C ARG A 30 2.36 -9.89 -8.79
N LYS A 31 1.35 -9.21 -9.35
CA LYS A 31 0.48 -8.32 -8.57
C LYS A 31 -0.38 -9.09 -7.57
N LEU A 32 -0.88 -10.26 -7.96
CA LEU A 32 -1.69 -11.13 -7.11
C LEU A 32 -0.88 -11.65 -5.93
N LEU A 33 0.36 -12.10 -6.15
CA LEU A 33 1.28 -12.50 -5.08
C LEU A 33 1.61 -11.35 -4.13
N ALA A 34 1.86 -10.15 -4.66
CA ALA A 34 2.08 -8.98 -3.82
C ALA A 34 0.85 -8.66 -2.95
N LEU A 35 -0.35 -8.79 -3.51
CA LEU A 35 -1.59 -8.59 -2.78
C LEU A 35 -1.79 -9.69 -1.72
N GLN A 36 -1.49 -10.95 -2.02
CA GLN A 36 -1.57 -12.06 -1.06
C GLN A 36 -0.65 -11.85 0.13
N ALA A 37 0.60 -11.38 -0.08
CA ALA A 37 1.50 -11.07 1.03
C ALA A 37 0.97 -9.95 1.94
N GLU A 38 0.21 -9.01 1.37
CA GLU A 38 -0.46 -7.95 2.13
C GLU A 38 -1.69 -8.48 2.88
N LEU A 39 -2.43 -9.43 2.29
CA LEU A 39 -3.53 -10.14 2.95
C LEU A 39 -3.02 -11.02 4.10
N GLU A 40 -1.92 -11.77 3.92
CA GLU A 40 -1.31 -12.57 5.00
C GLU A 40 -0.91 -11.68 6.18
N ARG A 41 -0.33 -10.50 5.91
CA ARG A 41 -0.06 -9.50 6.96
C ARG A 41 -1.32 -8.99 7.66
N LEU A 42 -2.40 -8.79 6.91
CA LEU A 42 -3.68 -8.37 7.49
C LEU A 42 -4.29 -9.48 8.35
N GLU A 43 -4.16 -10.73 7.92
CA GLU A 43 -4.61 -11.90 8.65
C GLU A 43 -3.80 -12.08 9.95
N GLU A 44 -2.47 -11.98 9.90
CA GLU A 44 -1.60 -11.97 11.08
C GLU A 44 -1.99 -10.85 12.07
N LEU A 45 -2.24 -9.63 11.57
CA LEU A 45 -2.67 -8.51 12.41
C LEU A 45 -4.06 -8.73 13.00
N LEU A 46 -4.98 -9.34 12.26
CA LEU A 46 -6.29 -9.72 12.77
C LEU A 46 -6.17 -10.79 13.85
N THR A 47 -5.35 -11.82 13.64
CA THR A 47 -5.10 -12.86 14.65
C THR A 47 -4.43 -12.28 15.90
N GLU A 48 -3.46 -11.37 15.76
CA GLU A 48 -2.85 -10.69 16.91
C GLU A 48 -3.87 -9.81 17.66
N LEU A 49 -4.74 -9.12 16.92
CA LEU A 49 -5.82 -8.33 17.52
C LEU A 49 -6.88 -9.21 18.18
N GLU A 50 -7.22 -10.36 17.62
CA GLU A 50 -8.17 -11.32 18.17
C GLU A 50 -7.60 -11.97 19.43
N GLN A 51 -6.34 -12.40 19.43
CA GLN A 51 -5.65 -12.89 20.63
C GLN A 51 -5.57 -11.81 21.73
N ARG A 52 -5.29 -10.56 21.36
CA ARG A 52 -5.33 -9.44 22.31
C ARG A 52 -6.74 -9.10 22.75
N ALA A 53 -7.74 -9.22 21.88
CA ALA A 53 -9.13 -9.03 22.21
C ALA A 53 -9.58 -10.11 23.19
N ASP A 54 -9.28 -11.39 22.95
CA ASP A 54 -9.56 -12.49 23.87
C ASP A 54 -8.85 -12.33 25.22
N ALA A 55 -7.60 -11.86 25.21
CA ALA A 55 -6.88 -11.52 26.43
C ALA A 55 -7.53 -10.33 27.19
N LEU A 56 -8.11 -9.36 26.48
CA LEU A 56 -8.87 -8.25 27.06
C LEU A 56 -10.31 -8.65 27.45
N VAL A 57 -10.91 -9.64 26.79
CA VAL A 57 -12.25 -10.17 27.07
C VAL A 57 -12.27 -10.98 28.37
N GLN A 58 -11.13 -11.42 28.90
CA GLN A 58 -11.08 -11.99 30.26
C GLN A 58 -11.48 -10.99 31.36
N ARG A 59 -11.56 -9.68 31.07
CA ARG A 59 -12.37 -8.72 31.83
C ARG A 59 -12.77 -7.59 30.91
N PRO A 60 -14.00 -7.59 30.35
CA PRO A 60 -14.61 -6.33 29.99
C PRO A 60 -14.85 -5.64 31.34
N GLU A 61 -13.92 -4.81 31.81
CA GLU A 61 -14.31 -3.81 32.80
C GLU A 61 -15.50 -3.08 32.18
N PRO A 62 -16.64 -3.00 32.88
CA PRO A 62 -17.80 -2.31 32.34
C PRO A 62 -17.34 -0.89 32.01
N VAL A 63 -17.30 -0.57 30.72
CA VAL A 63 -16.88 0.75 30.22
C VAL A 63 -17.83 1.75 30.83
N ARG A 64 -17.46 2.34 31.97
CA ARG A 64 -18.33 3.27 32.69
C ARG A 64 -18.61 4.42 31.74
N PRO A 65 -19.88 4.79 31.47
CA PRO A 65 -20.17 5.91 30.60
C PRO A 65 -19.44 7.17 31.09
N ALA A 66 -19.01 8.05 30.19
CA ALA A 66 -18.28 9.28 30.55
C ALA A 66 -19.07 10.20 31.51
N ILE A 67 -20.40 10.01 31.59
CA ILE A 67 -21.31 10.69 32.52
C ILE A 67 -21.08 10.24 33.98
N VAL A 68 -20.55 9.04 34.18
CA VAL A 68 -20.30 8.41 35.50
C VAL A 68 -18.84 8.58 35.96
N ARG A 69 -17.94 9.02 35.07
CA ARG A 69 -16.50 9.22 35.37
C ARG A 69 -16.20 10.66 35.80
N GLY A 70 -15.09 10.84 36.52
CA GLY A 70 -14.62 12.17 36.88
C GLY A 70 -14.26 13.00 35.63
N LEU A 71 -14.57 14.30 35.66
CA LEU A 71 -14.31 15.22 34.54
C LEU A 71 -12.82 15.23 34.15
N ASP A 72 -11.93 15.18 35.14
CA ASP A 72 -10.48 15.26 34.96
C ASP A 72 -9.93 14.03 34.21
N GLU A 73 -10.42 12.84 34.54
CA GLU A 73 -10.03 11.58 33.89
C GLU A 73 -10.41 11.60 32.40
N VAL A 74 -11.63 12.04 32.09
CA VAL A 74 -12.12 12.15 30.71
C VAL A 74 -11.37 13.25 29.94
N ALA A 75 -11.02 14.35 30.61
CA ALA A 75 -10.24 15.43 30.02
C ALA A 75 -8.83 14.96 29.65
N ASP A 76 -8.16 14.19 30.53
CA ASP A 76 -6.85 13.62 30.25
C ASP A 76 -6.85 12.58 29.13
N GLU A 77 -7.86 11.71 29.12
CA GLU A 77 -8.04 10.74 28.04
C GLU A 77 -8.20 11.46 26.69
N ARG A 78 -9.07 12.47 26.62
CA ARG A 78 -9.26 13.29 25.40
C ARG A 78 -8.01 14.05 24.99
N ARG A 79 -7.26 14.62 25.94
CA ARG A 79 -5.96 15.27 25.68
C ARG A 79 -4.97 14.29 25.07
N SER A 80 -4.89 13.08 25.59
CA SER A 80 -4.02 12.03 25.05
C SER A 80 -4.42 11.62 23.62
N LEU A 81 -5.72 11.50 23.35
CA LEU A 81 -6.24 11.14 22.03
C LEU A 81 -5.94 12.23 21.00
N ARG A 82 -6.16 13.49 21.36
CA ARG A 82 -5.83 14.65 20.50
C ARG A 82 -4.35 14.69 20.16
N ARG A 83 -3.47 14.51 21.15
CA ARG A 83 -2.01 14.42 20.93
C ARG A 83 -1.64 13.31 19.95
N ARG A 84 -2.30 12.14 20.00
CA ARG A 84 -2.06 11.04 19.03
C ARG A 84 -2.51 11.42 17.62
N ILE A 85 -3.67 12.08 17.48
CA ILE A 85 -4.18 12.54 16.19
C ILE A 85 -3.24 13.60 15.58
N ASP A 86 -2.79 14.55 16.39
CA ASP A 86 -1.89 15.62 15.93
C ASP A 86 -0.53 15.05 15.49
N ARG A 87 0.06 14.13 16.27
CA ARG A 87 1.28 13.41 15.87
C ARG A 87 1.12 12.69 14.53
N ARG A 88 -0.04 12.07 14.27
CA ARG A 88 -0.32 11.42 12.98
C ARG A 88 -0.41 12.43 11.83
N LYS A 89 -1.02 13.60 12.07
CA LYS A 89 -1.08 14.68 11.08
C LYS A 89 0.31 15.22 10.76
N ASP A 90 1.13 15.44 11.78
CA ASP A 90 2.50 15.93 11.64
C ASP A 90 3.38 14.93 10.89
N ALA A 91 3.27 13.64 11.20
CA ALA A 91 3.97 12.58 10.47
C ALA A 91 3.60 12.58 8.97
N ARG A 92 2.31 12.72 8.65
CA ARG A 92 1.85 12.83 7.25
C ARG A 92 2.39 14.08 6.57
N ARG A 93 2.45 15.22 7.27
CA ARG A 93 3.01 16.47 6.74
C ARG A 93 4.51 16.33 6.50
N ALA A 94 5.25 15.74 7.43
CA ALA A 94 6.68 15.49 7.31
C ALA A 94 6.98 14.57 6.12
N ALA A 95 6.23 13.49 5.93
CA ALA A 95 6.37 12.59 4.79
C ALA A 95 6.16 13.31 3.44
N ARG A 96 5.16 14.20 3.36
CA ARG A 96 4.92 15.02 2.15
C ARG A 96 6.07 15.99 1.88
N LEU A 97 6.59 16.64 2.92
CA LEU A 97 7.72 17.57 2.80
C LEU A 97 9.00 16.84 2.40
N GLN A 98 9.28 15.66 2.96
CA GLN A 98 10.41 14.82 2.53
C GLN A 98 10.28 14.43 1.06
N ARG A 99 9.09 14.00 0.63
CA ARG A 99 8.83 13.68 -0.79
C ARG A 99 9.03 14.89 -1.70
N GLY A 100 8.58 16.07 -1.29
CA GLY A 100 8.83 17.32 -2.01
C GLY A 100 10.33 17.65 -2.10
N ARG A 101 11.07 17.50 -1.00
CA ARG A 101 12.53 17.73 -0.98
C ARG A 101 13.29 16.78 -1.90
N LEU A 102 12.89 15.51 -1.96
CA LEU A 102 13.47 14.55 -2.90
C LEU A 102 13.23 14.97 -4.35
N LEU A 103 12.06 15.52 -4.66
CA LEU A 103 11.75 16.01 -6.02
C LEU A 103 12.50 17.29 -6.38
N THR A 104 12.72 18.21 -5.43
CA THR A 104 13.42 19.48 -5.68
C THR A 104 14.94 19.38 -5.62
N THR A 105 15.46 18.42 -4.84
CA THR A 105 16.90 18.16 -4.71
C THR A 105 17.39 17.14 -5.75
N ALA A 106 16.47 16.39 -6.36
CA ALA A 106 16.78 15.57 -7.53
C ALA A 106 17.27 16.48 -8.65
N ASP A 107 18.57 16.41 -8.94
CA ASP A 107 19.22 17.12 -10.02
C ASP A 107 18.48 16.80 -11.34
N PRO A 108 17.84 17.78 -12.01
CA PRO A 108 17.15 17.54 -13.26
C PRO A 108 18.10 17.07 -14.38
N MET A 109 19.41 17.27 -14.24
CA MET A 109 20.43 16.78 -15.17
C MET A 109 20.77 15.30 -14.98
N GLN A 110 20.36 14.65 -13.89
CA GLN A 110 20.64 13.23 -13.67
C GLN A 110 19.99 12.34 -14.74
N PHE A 111 18.92 12.80 -15.42
CA PHE A 111 18.25 12.08 -16.51
C PHE A 111 18.60 12.61 -17.90
N ALA A 112 19.55 13.56 -18.03
CA ALA A 112 19.93 14.14 -19.32
C ALA A 112 20.49 13.08 -20.30
N PHE A 113 21.06 11.99 -19.79
CA PHE A 113 21.55 10.88 -20.62
C PHE A 113 20.44 10.09 -21.32
N LEU A 114 19.19 10.13 -20.82
CA LEU A 114 18.03 9.49 -21.47
C LEU A 114 17.52 10.31 -22.66
N ALA A 115 17.68 11.64 -22.63
CA ALA A 115 17.29 12.52 -23.73
C ALA A 115 18.32 12.55 -24.88
N ARG A 116 19.54 12.02 -24.66
CA ARG A 116 20.66 12.10 -25.61
C ARG A 116 20.85 10.85 -26.49
N ARG A 117 19.86 9.94 -26.52
CA ARG A 117 19.89 8.79 -27.43
C ARG A 117 19.14 9.14 -28.72
N LYS A 118 19.88 9.73 -29.66
CA LYS A 118 19.59 9.68 -31.10
C LYS A 118 20.54 8.68 -31.74
#